data_AF-A0A4P5WZW0-F1
#
_entry.id   AF-A0A4P5WZW0-F1
#
_cell.length_a   1.000
_cell.length_b   1.000
_cell.length_c   1.000
_cell.angle_alpha   90.00
_cell.angle_beta   90.00
_cell.angle_gamma   90.00
#
_symmetry.space_group_name_H-M   'P 1'
#
loop_
_entity.id
_entity.type
_entity.pdbx_description
1 polymer ?
#
loop_
_entity_poly.entity_id
_entity_poly.type
_entity_poly.pdbx_seq_one_letter_code
_entity_poly.pdbx_strand_id
1 'polypeptide(L)'
;MDAMMIPGFFYRAFVSLTEASPFVLAGLMTTAVLRTFFGTAGTRRLFGEGTRSALLRAWLLGMLLPVCSLGVIPVVRELRRARIRGGTVLAFAMSGPLFNPLSLLYGLTLSEPVAILTFAFCSLIIVTAAGLVYDWLFPEFIEEPAAEPVVAFGLQRMAALFSVTVREASGASGGWLLLGLCGVGVLGAVLPQNSLQHSFNADNAMAPLLMMLLSIPVYATPMLAMSQLGMMFQHANSVGAAFILLILGAGTNPGLIGWSVAEFGWKRAAGWLLLVLVVLLPLAYGVQDPLFPTDVEPAGHTHAFDIYCRPFSGNEPNPLQALRDRLSRDLAPWQYRPLMLVGLLAATGVVLRVADRRGRLEGWIRKPVPTRPAGRFDLVIPPSVLGALSLSGLVVLSVAGCYAAYPAPAESLDAMTDARIGALSAALSLDHAETKYWSERYDDWTRRMEVGAWLRRGSLSDYHRWKTRIVREKLELLEHEVEEGDRELVLKLVSEITRAHRRMSEAYRNELTDAR
;
A
#
# COMPACT_ATOMS: atom_id res chain seq x y z
N MET A 1 -13.99 -23.22 -18.13
CA MET A 1 -13.29 -22.33 -17.17
C MET A 1 -12.20 -23.17 -16.54
N ASP A 2 -10.93 -22.74 -16.60
CA ASP A 2 -9.85 -23.48 -15.94
C ASP A 2 -10.21 -23.67 -14.46
N ALA A 3 -10.05 -24.89 -13.94
CA ALA A 3 -10.34 -25.21 -12.55
C ALA A 3 -9.59 -24.31 -11.54
N MET A 4 -8.49 -23.68 -12.00
CA MET A 4 -7.63 -22.80 -11.21
C MET A 4 -8.05 -21.32 -11.19
N MET A 5 -9.08 -20.91 -11.95
CA MET A 5 -9.57 -19.51 -11.94
C MET A 5 -10.14 -19.12 -10.57
N ILE A 6 -10.98 -19.99 -9.99
CA ILE A 6 -11.68 -19.72 -8.73
C ILE A 6 -10.67 -19.70 -7.55
N PRO A 7 -9.77 -20.69 -7.39
CA PRO A 7 -8.68 -20.59 -6.43
C PRO A 7 -7.82 -19.34 -6.61
N GLY A 8 -7.49 -18.97 -7.85
CA GLY A 8 -6.71 -17.77 -8.14
C GLY A 8 -7.37 -16.48 -7.63
N PHE A 9 -8.70 -16.36 -7.83
CA PHE A 9 -9.49 -15.26 -7.28
C PHE A 9 -9.37 -15.18 -5.76
N PHE A 10 -9.68 -16.28 -5.06
CA PHE A 10 -9.72 -16.28 -3.60
C PHE A 10 -8.34 -16.10 -2.99
N TYR A 11 -7.31 -16.70 -3.58
CA TYR A 11 -5.93 -16.52 -3.15
C TYR A 11 -5.53 -15.04 -3.20
N ARG A 12 -5.66 -14.39 -4.37
CA ARG A 12 -5.23 -12.99 -4.53
C ARG A 12 -6.05 -12.04 -3.66
N ALA A 13 -7.37 -12.21 -3.61
CA ALA A 13 -8.22 -11.40 -2.75
C ALA A 13 -7.87 -11.55 -1.26
N PHE A 14 -7.58 -12.77 -0.80
CA PHE A 14 -7.26 -13.03 0.61
C PHE A 14 -5.87 -12.53 1.01
N VAL A 15 -4.87 -12.72 0.16
CA VAL A 15 -3.52 -12.16 0.37
C VAL A 15 -3.59 -10.64 0.42
N SER A 16 -4.22 -9.99 -0.56
CA SER A 16 -4.38 -8.54 -0.58
C SER A 16 -5.15 -8.01 0.62
N LEU A 17 -6.20 -8.71 1.08
CA LEU A 17 -6.92 -8.33 2.29
C LEU A 17 -6.03 -8.42 3.54
N THR A 18 -5.21 -9.45 3.63
CA THR A 18 -4.28 -9.66 4.75
C THR A 18 -3.23 -8.55 4.80
N GLU A 19 -2.63 -8.21 3.66
CA GLU A 19 -1.66 -7.12 3.54
C GLU A 19 -2.28 -5.73 3.75
N ALA A 20 -3.52 -5.52 3.31
CA ALA A 20 -4.25 -4.27 3.47
C ALA A 20 -4.75 -4.04 4.90
N SER A 21 -4.97 -5.10 5.68
CA SER A 21 -5.60 -5.05 7.00
C SER A 21 -5.02 -4.02 7.99
N PRO A 22 -3.69 -3.85 8.17
CA PRO A 22 -3.15 -2.80 9.05
C PRO A 22 -3.50 -1.39 8.57
N PHE A 23 -3.48 -1.14 7.26
CA PHE A 23 -3.82 0.15 6.67
C PHE A 23 -5.33 0.44 6.71
N VAL A 24 -6.16 -0.60 6.57
CA VAL A 24 -7.61 -0.52 6.76
C VAL A 24 -7.93 -0.14 8.21
N LEU A 25 -7.26 -0.77 9.19
CA LEU A 25 -7.41 -0.41 10.59
C LEU A 25 -7.01 1.04 10.86
N ALA A 26 -5.87 1.49 10.32
CA ALA A 26 -5.43 2.88 10.42
C ALA A 26 -6.43 3.86 9.78
N GLY A 27 -7.04 3.49 8.66
CA GLY A 27 -8.13 4.23 8.02
C GLY A 27 -9.36 4.36 8.91
N LEU A 28 -9.83 3.25 9.48
CA LEU A 28 -10.97 3.24 10.42
C LEU A 28 -10.69 4.06 11.69
N MET A 29 -9.46 4.01 12.21
CA MET A 29 -9.02 4.84 13.34
C MET A 29 -9.00 6.33 12.96
N THR A 30 -8.45 6.65 11.79
CA THR A 30 -8.40 8.04 11.28
C THR A 30 -9.81 8.60 11.14
N THR A 31 -10.74 7.85 10.54
CA THR A 31 -12.16 8.23 10.45
C THR A 31 -12.76 8.48 11.84
N ALA A 32 -12.54 7.59 12.80
CA ALA A 32 -13.07 7.74 14.15
C ALA A 32 -12.48 8.96 14.88
N VAL A 33 -11.20 9.26 14.65
CA VAL A 33 -10.51 10.45 15.18
C VAL A 33 -11.08 11.73 14.57
N LEU A 34 -11.21 11.79 13.23
CA LEU A 34 -11.80 12.94 12.54
C LEU A 34 -13.23 13.20 13.03
N ARG A 35 -14.05 12.15 13.12
CA ARG A 35 -15.44 12.26 13.55
C ARG A 35 -15.60 12.68 15.02
N THR A 36 -14.79 12.12 15.91
CA THR A 36 -14.99 12.25 17.37
C THR A 36 -14.27 13.47 17.95
N PHE A 37 -13.06 13.78 17.46
CA PHE A 37 -12.22 14.84 18.04
C PHE A 37 -12.27 16.14 17.26
N PHE A 38 -12.21 16.08 15.92
CA PHE A 38 -12.29 17.27 15.08
C PHE A 38 -13.73 17.67 14.82
N GLY A 39 -14.62 16.68 14.66
CA GLY A 39 -15.97 16.89 14.17
C GLY A 39 -15.94 17.55 12.79
N THR A 40 -17.10 18.03 12.35
CA THR A 40 -17.22 18.60 11.00
C THR A 40 -16.44 19.91 10.83
N ALA A 41 -16.59 20.86 11.77
CA ALA A 41 -15.92 22.16 11.70
C ALA A 41 -14.39 22.04 11.80
N GLY A 42 -13.90 21.18 12.71
CA GLY A 42 -12.47 20.95 12.86
C GLY A 42 -11.86 20.25 11.64
N THR A 43 -12.58 19.30 11.04
CA THR A 43 -12.12 18.60 9.83
C THR A 43 -12.03 19.56 8.64
N ARG A 44 -13.04 20.43 8.45
CA ARG A 44 -12.99 21.50 7.43
C ARG A 44 -11.80 22.43 7.63
N ARG A 45 -11.51 22.84 8.87
CA ARG A 45 -10.36 23.70 9.20
C ARG A 45 -9.02 23.00 8.94
N LEU A 46 -8.90 21.72 9.31
CA LEU A 46 -7.71 20.91 9.11
C LEU A 46 -7.36 20.81 7.61
N PHE A 47 -8.36 20.52 6.78
CA PHE A 47 -8.20 20.45 5.33
C PHE A 47 -8.19 21.83 4.65
N GLY A 48 -8.43 22.92 5.39
CA GLY A 48 -8.41 24.28 4.83
C GLY A 48 -9.51 24.52 3.81
N GLU A 49 -10.70 23.95 4.04
CA GLU A 49 -11.88 24.10 3.17
C GLU A 49 -12.15 25.58 2.84
N GLY A 50 -12.46 25.88 1.57
CA GLY A 50 -12.62 27.26 1.06
C GLY A 50 -11.33 28.04 0.82
N THR A 51 -10.14 27.47 1.07
CA THR A 51 -8.85 28.13 0.80
C THR A 51 -8.13 27.52 -0.39
N ARG A 52 -7.28 28.31 -1.06
CA ARG A 52 -6.38 27.81 -2.12
C ARG A 52 -5.40 26.73 -1.63
N SER A 53 -5.16 26.67 -0.31
CA SER A 53 -4.26 25.68 0.29
C SER A 53 -4.90 24.30 0.50
N ALA A 54 -6.20 24.14 0.22
CA ALA A 54 -6.93 22.92 0.55
C ALA A 54 -6.33 21.66 -0.12
N LEU A 55 -6.00 21.75 -1.41
CA LEU A 55 -5.41 20.65 -2.17
C LEU A 55 -4.02 20.28 -1.66
N LEU A 56 -3.18 21.28 -1.36
CA LEU A 56 -1.85 21.05 -0.80
C LEU A 56 -1.93 20.40 0.58
N ARG A 57 -2.85 20.85 1.44
CA ARG A 57 -3.10 20.25 2.76
C ARG A 57 -3.63 18.82 2.64
N ALA A 58 -4.54 18.56 1.71
CA ALA A 58 -5.04 17.22 1.42
C ALA A 58 -3.91 16.29 0.97
N TRP A 59 -3.05 16.74 0.07
CA TRP A 59 -1.89 15.97 -0.38
C TRP A 59 -0.91 15.67 0.76
N LEU A 60 -0.53 16.68 1.56
CA LEU A 60 0.36 16.51 2.71
C LEU A 60 -0.22 15.57 3.78
N LEU A 61 -1.50 15.74 4.13
CA LEU A 61 -2.18 14.89 5.09
C LEU A 61 -2.31 13.46 4.56
N GLY A 62 -2.54 13.29 3.25
CA GLY A 62 -2.53 11.99 2.59
C GLY A 62 -1.18 11.30 2.78
N MET A 63 -0.10 11.93 2.34
CA MET A 63 1.25 11.36 2.44
C MET A 63 1.66 11.02 3.87
N LEU A 64 1.19 11.77 4.86
CA LEU A 64 1.58 11.56 6.25
C LEU A 64 0.85 10.39 6.91
N LEU A 65 -0.40 10.13 6.52
CA LEU A 65 -1.24 9.13 7.16
C LEU A 65 -0.92 7.72 6.65
N PRO A 66 -0.86 6.71 7.54
CA PRO A 66 -0.58 5.32 7.17
C PRO A 66 -1.83 4.62 6.59
N VAL A 67 -2.37 5.17 5.50
CA VAL A 67 -3.55 4.63 4.81
C VAL A 67 -3.16 4.11 3.42
N CYS A 68 -3.88 3.11 2.94
CA CYS A 68 -3.78 2.60 1.56
C CYS A 68 -5.08 2.90 0.81
N SER A 69 -5.19 2.58 -0.48
CA SER A 69 -6.41 2.92 -1.25
C SER A 69 -7.67 2.18 -0.79
N LEU A 70 -7.55 1.07 -0.06
CA LEU A 70 -8.69 0.45 0.66
C LEU A 70 -8.97 1.16 1.99
N GLY A 71 -7.93 1.47 2.77
CA GLY A 71 -8.05 2.15 4.06
C GLY A 71 -8.48 3.62 3.96
N VAL A 72 -8.31 4.25 2.79
CA VAL A 72 -8.70 5.64 2.58
C VAL A 72 -10.22 5.81 2.41
N ILE A 73 -10.92 4.76 1.98
CA ILE A 73 -12.38 4.75 1.72
C ILE A 73 -13.21 5.26 2.92
N PRO A 74 -13.06 4.72 4.14
CA PRO A 74 -13.79 5.24 5.30
C PRO A 74 -13.40 6.69 5.63
N VAL A 75 -12.17 7.12 5.31
CA VAL A 75 -11.70 8.48 5.59
C VAL A 75 -12.36 9.46 4.64
N VAL A 76 -12.34 9.19 3.33
CA VAL A 76 -12.95 10.08 2.32
C VAL A 76 -14.46 10.20 2.49
N ARG A 77 -15.13 9.14 2.97
CA ARG A 77 -16.53 9.18 3.37
C ARG A 77 -16.77 10.15 4.53
N GLU A 78 -15.89 10.17 5.53
CA GLU A 78 -15.98 11.14 6.61
C GLU A 78 -15.66 12.56 6.14
N LEU A 79 -14.72 12.74 5.20
CA LEU A 79 -14.47 14.05 4.59
C LEU A 79 -15.70 14.57 3.83
N ARG A 80 -16.43 13.69 3.13
CA ARG A 80 -17.71 14.03 2.48
C ARG A 80 -18.82 14.32 3.48
N ARG A 81 -18.92 13.53 4.55
CA ARG A 81 -19.80 13.84 5.68
C ARG A 81 -19.50 15.21 6.29
N ALA A 82 -18.22 15.57 6.37
CA ALA A 82 -17.75 16.88 6.82
C ALA A 82 -17.92 18.01 5.78
N ARG A 83 -18.51 17.70 4.61
CA ARG A 83 -18.82 18.63 3.53
C ARG A 83 -17.58 19.28 2.91
N ILE A 84 -16.48 18.53 2.77
CA ILE A 84 -15.29 18.98 2.04
C ILE A 84 -15.53 18.85 0.52
N ARG A 85 -15.02 19.81 -0.27
CA ARG A 85 -15.13 19.83 -1.74
C ARG A 85 -14.66 18.54 -2.40
N GLY A 86 -15.37 18.09 -3.42
CA GLY A 86 -15.08 16.83 -4.11
C GLY A 86 -13.65 16.73 -4.62
N GLY A 87 -13.11 17.78 -5.24
CA GLY A 87 -11.72 17.80 -5.71
C GLY A 87 -10.70 17.64 -4.58
N THR A 88 -10.95 18.24 -3.41
CA THR A 88 -10.08 18.08 -2.23
C THR A 88 -10.18 16.67 -1.64
N VAL A 89 -11.37 16.08 -1.61
CA VAL A 89 -11.55 14.70 -1.13
C VAL A 89 -10.87 13.69 -2.06
N LEU A 90 -11.04 13.84 -3.37
CA LEU A 90 -10.43 12.97 -4.37
C LEU A 90 -8.91 13.14 -4.40
N ALA A 91 -8.42 14.36 -4.19
CA ALA A 91 -7.00 14.65 -4.01
C ALA A 91 -6.39 13.92 -2.80
N PHE A 92 -7.08 13.95 -1.65
CA PHE A 92 -6.68 13.18 -0.48
C PHE A 92 -6.72 11.67 -0.76
N ALA A 93 -7.78 11.19 -1.42
CA ALA A 93 -7.97 9.78 -1.75
C ALA A 93 -6.80 9.21 -2.56
N MET A 94 -6.33 9.98 -3.55
CA MET A 94 -5.21 9.58 -4.39
C MET A 94 -3.86 9.75 -3.71
N SER A 95 -3.66 10.78 -2.89
CA SER A 95 -2.34 11.06 -2.28
C SER A 95 -2.00 10.13 -1.12
N GLY A 96 -2.99 9.75 -0.32
CA GLY A 96 -2.84 8.87 0.84
C GLY A 96 -1.97 7.62 0.59
N PRO A 97 -2.30 6.83 -0.45
CA PRO A 97 -1.60 5.57 -0.72
C PRO A 97 -0.24 5.70 -1.40
N LEU A 98 0.12 6.87 -1.97
CA LEU A 98 1.26 6.98 -2.89
C LEU A 98 2.61 7.02 -2.17
N PHE A 99 2.71 7.86 -1.14
CA PHE A 99 3.98 8.17 -0.49
C PHE A 99 3.84 8.20 1.02
N ASN A 100 3.25 7.14 1.59
CA ASN A 100 3.32 6.96 3.03
C ASN A 100 4.80 6.80 3.46
N PRO A 101 5.15 7.09 4.73
CA PRO A 101 6.54 7.08 5.18
C PRO A 101 7.26 5.74 4.94
N LEU A 102 6.54 4.63 5.08
CA LEU A 102 7.06 3.27 4.81
C LEU A 102 7.49 3.10 3.35
N SER A 103 6.63 3.49 2.43
CA SER A 103 6.81 3.27 0.98
C SER A 103 7.84 4.24 0.41
N LEU A 104 7.82 5.48 0.88
CA LEU A 104 8.82 6.48 0.49
C LEU A 104 10.22 6.06 0.96
N LEU A 105 10.34 5.54 2.19
CA LEU A 105 11.60 5.00 2.70
C LEU A 105 12.12 3.83 1.84
N TYR A 106 11.25 2.88 1.53
CA TYR A 106 11.59 1.71 0.71
C TYR A 106 11.98 2.10 -0.72
N GLY A 107 11.23 3.02 -1.33
CA GLY A 107 11.53 3.55 -2.66
C GLY A 107 12.88 4.28 -2.71
N LEU A 108 13.19 5.12 -1.71
CA LEU A 108 14.45 5.88 -1.66
C LEU A 108 15.69 4.99 -1.51
N THR A 109 15.54 3.78 -0.99
CA THR A 109 16.66 2.84 -0.79
C THR A 109 16.89 1.93 -1.99
N LEU A 110 15.83 1.64 -2.76
CA LEU A 110 15.88 0.73 -3.91
C LEU A 110 16.08 1.43 -5.24
N SER A 111 15.59 2.67 -5.35
CA SER A 111 15.63 3.45 -6.58
C SER A 111 16.46 4.71 -6.38
N GLU A 112 16.89 5.32 -7.48
CA GLU A 112 17.57 6.61 -7.40
C GLU A 112 16.68 7.66 -6.70
N PRO A 113 17.19 8.38 -5.68
CA PRO A 113 16.40 9.38 -4.96
C PRO A 113 15.74 10.41 -5.88
N VAL A 114 16.40 10.75 -7.00
CA VAL A 114 15.88 11.67 -8.01
C VAL A 114 14.58 11.16 -8.62
N ALA A 115 14.47 9.85 -8.93
CA ALA A 115 13.27 9.26 -9.49
C ALA A 115 12.08 9.33 -8.51
N ILE A 116 12.31 8.97 -7.25
CA ILE A 116 11.27 9.00 -6.20
C ILE A 116 10.80 10.42 -5.92
N LEU A 117 11.71 11.38 -5.82
CA LEU A 117 11.36 12.80 -5.63
C LEU A 117 10.61 13.36 -6.83
N THR A 118 10.99 12.98 -8.05
CA THR A 118 10.29 13.38 -9.28
C THR A 118 8.88 12.78 -9.30
N PHE A 119 8.71 11.51 -8.95
CA PHE A 119 7.40 10.87 -8.86
C PHE A 119 6.52 11.53 -7.79
N ALA A 120 7.08 11.88 -6.63
CA ALA A 120 6.37 12.62 -5.59
C ALA A 120 5.91 14.00 -6.09
N PHE A 121 6.79 14.74 -6.77
CA PHE A 121 6.46 16.04 -7.35
C PHE A 121 5.41 15.94 -8.47
N CYS A 122 5.54 14.99 -9.39
CA CYS A 122 4.55 14.73 -10.43
C CYS A 122 3.20 14.31 -9.83
N SER A 123 3.18 13.55 -8.74
CA SER A 123 1.94 13.21 -8.03
C SER A 123 1.23 14.45 -7.47
N LEU A 124 1.99 15.41 -6.92
CA LEU A 124 1.45 16.68 -6.45
C LEU A 124 0.83 17.47 -7.60
N ILE A 125 1.50 17.50 -8.76
CA ILE A 125 0.96 18.13 -9.97
C ILE A 125 -0.35 17.46 -10.39
N ILE A 126 -0.38 16.12 -10.50
CA ILE A 126 -1.57 15.37 -10.92
C ILE A 126 -2.74 15.66 -9.98
N VAL A 127 -2.52 15.52 -8.68
CA VAL A 127 -3.54 15.69 -7.65
C VAL A 127 -4.05 17.14 -7.61
N THR A 128 -3.16 18.12 -7.76
CA THR A 128 -3.53 19.54 -7.76
C THR A 128 -4.27 19.91 -9.03
N ALA A 129 -3.77 19.51 -10.21
CA ALA A 129 -4.38 19.81 -11.49
C ALA A 129 -5.75 19.14 -11.62
N ALA A 130 -5.84 17.82 -11.35
CA ALA A 130 -7.09 17.09 -11.40
C ALA A 130 -8.10 17.63 -10.38
N GLY A 131 -7.65 17.95 -9.15
CA GLY A 131 -8.51 18.53 -8.11
C GLY A 131 -9.06 19.91 -8.46
N LEU A 132 -8.22 20.82 -8.97
CA LEU A 132 -8.63 22.16 -9.40
C LEU A 132 -9.59 22.10 -10.58
N VAL A 133 -9.27 21.31 -11.61
CA VAL A 133 -10.10 21.19 -12.80
C VAL A 133 -11.42 20.49 -12.46
N TYR A 134 -11.42 19.50 -11.57
CA TYR A 134 -12.65 18.87 -11.09
C TYR A 134 -13.56 19.88 -10.38
N ASP A 135 -13.02 20.65 -9.45
CA ASP A 135 -13.78 21.66 -8.70
C ASP A 135 -14.28 22.81 -9.60
N TRP A 136 -13.58 23.07 -10.71
CA TRP A 136 -14.00 24.04 -11.73
C TRP A 136 -15.11 23.50 -12.64
N LEU A 137 -15.00 22.25 -13.10
CA LEU A 137 -16.00 21.60 -13.97
C LEU A 137 -17.29 21.23 -13.21
N PHE A 138 -17.16 20.88 -11.92
CA PHE A 138 -18.26 20.42 -11.09
C PHE A 138 -18.38 21.26 -9.81
N PRO A 139 -18.72 22.56 -9.92
CA PRO A 139 -18.86 23.42 -8.77
C PRO A 139 -19.96 22.88 -7.84
N GLU A 140 -19.60 22.63 -6.59
CA GLU A 140 -20.53 22.18 -5.55
C GLU A 140 -20.89 23.36 -4.64
N PHE A 141 -22.19 23.58 -4.44
CA PHE A 141 -22.67 24.47 -3.37
C PHE A 141 -22.61 23.71 -2.06
N ILE A 142 -21.71 24.13 -1.18
CA ILE A 142 -21.47 23.49 0.10
C ILE A 142 -22.12 24.36 1.17
N GLU A 143 -23.29 23.93 1.63
CA GLU A 143 -23.91 24.52 2.82
C GLU A 143 -23.05 24.28 4.05
N GLU A 144 -22.99 25.28 4.93
CA GLU A 144 -22.34 25.11 6.21
C GLU A 144 -23.06 24.03 7.02
N PRO A 145 -22.33 22.99 7.45
CA PRO A 145 -22.93 21.90 8.20
C PRO A 145 -23.39 22.38 9.57
N ALA A 146 -24.55 21.90 10.01
CA ALA A 146 -25.07 22.17 11.34
C ALA A 146 -24.05 21.76 12.43
N ALA A 147 -23.96 22.56 13.50
CA ALA A 147 -23.07 22.27 14.61
C ALA A 147 -23.43 20.93 15.26
N GLU A 148 -22.51 19.96 15.19
CA GLU A 148 -22.71 18.66 15.86
C GLU A 148 -22.50 18.80 17.38
N PRO A 149 -23.31 18.11 18.20
CA PRO A 149 -23.16 18.14 19.64
C PRO A 149 -21.81 17.57 20.06
N VAL A 150 -21.11 18.29 20.95
CA VAL A 150 -19.80 17.89 21.47
C VAL A 150 -19.97 16.66 22.36
N VAL A 151 -19.20 15.61 22.07
CA VAL A 151 -19.19 14.37 22.86
C VAL A 151 -18.55 14.62 24.23
N ALA A 152 -19.22 14.15 25.28
CA ALA A 152 -18.76 14.23 26.65
C ALA A 152 -17.36 13.63 26.89
N PHE A 153 -16.63 14.16 27.87
CA PHE A 153 -15.25 13.78 28.17
C PHE A 153 -15.13 12.38 28.80
N GLY A 154 -13.92 11.81 28.81
CA GLY A 154 -13.63 10.54 29.49
C GLY A 154 -14.10 9.30 28.73
N LEU A 155 -14.67 8.33 29.45
CA LEU A 155 -15.08 7.03 28.91
C LEU A 155 -16.11 7.13 27.77
N GLN A 156 -17.00 8.13 27.82
CA GLN A 156 -17.99 8.35 26.75
C GLN A 156 -17.33 8.72 25.42
N ARG A 157 -16.21 9.45 25.44
CA ARG A 157 -15.44 9.76 24.24
C ARG A 157 -14.75 8.54 23.66
N MET A 158 -14.20 7.67 24.51
CA MET A 158 -13.61 6.40 24.07
C MET A 158 -14.67 5.46 23.50
N ALA A 159 -15.85 5.38 24.14
CA ALA A 159 -16.99 4.65 23.63
C ALA A 159 -17.48 5.22 22.29
N ALA A 160 -17.48 6.55 22.10
CA ALA A 160 -17.82 7.18 20.84
C ALA A 160 -16.85 6.77 19.73
N LEU A 161 -15.53 6.88 19.99
CA LEU A 161 -14.49 6.49 19.05
C LEU A 161 -14.64 5.02 18.63
N PHE A 162 -14.78 4.12 19.61
CA PHE A 162 -15.00 2.70 19.34
C PHE A 162 -16.29 2.44 18.54
N SER A 163 -17.39 3.12 18.92
CA SER A 163 -18.68 2.96 18.22
C SER A 163 -18.60 3.40 16.76
N VAL A 164 -17.86 4.48 16.46
CA VAL A 164 -17.63 4.95 15.09
C VAL A 164 -16.81 3.93 14.32
N THR A 165 -15.66 3.49 14.86
CA THR A 165 -14.80 2.48 14.22
C THR A 165 -15.58 1.24 13.83
N VAL A 166 -16.34 0.68 14.77
CA VAL A 166 -17.05 -0.58 14.62
C VAL A 166 -18.23 -0.46 13.63
N ARG A 167 -18.95 0.68 13.66
CA ARG A 167 -20.02 0.98 12.70
C ARG A 167 -19.50 1.20 11.29
N GLU A 168 -18.32 1.80 11.16
CA GLU A 168 -17.70 2.03 9.86
C GLU A 168 -17.12 0.74 9.26
N ALA A 169 -16.48 -0.10 10.09
CA ALA A 169 -15.95 -1.40 9.70
C ALA A 169 -17.03 -2.33 9.13
N SER A 170 -18.21 -2.34 9.76
CA SER A 170 -19.38 -3.10 9.31
C SER A 170 -20.31 -2.33 8.37
N GLY A 171 -19.97 -1.08 8.04
CA GLY A 171 -20.82 -0.16 7.28
C GLY A 171 -20.67 -0.31 5.78
N ALA A 172 -21.14 0.71 5.06
CA ALA A 172 -21.00 0.72 3.61
C ALA A 172 -19.53 0.84 3.15
N SER A 173 -18.60 1.27 4.00
CA SER A 173 -17.16 1.16 3.73
C SER A 173 -16.74 -0.28 3.48
N GLY A 174 -17.17 -1.23 4.32
CA GLY A 174 -16.87 -2.65 4.13
C GLY A 174 -17.28 -3.18 2.74
N GLY A 175 -18.45 -2.74 2.23
CA GLY A 175 -18.90 -3.10 0.89
C GLY A 175 -17.98 -2.58 -0.23
N TRP A 176 -17.53 -1.33 -0.13
CA TRP A 176 -16.57 -0.76 -1.09
C TRP A 176 -15.18 -1.41 -1.00
N LEU A 177 -14.74 -1.77 0.22
CA LEU A 177 -13.50 -2.51 0.40
C LEU A 177 -13.56 -3.88 -0.31
N LEU A 178 -14.67 -4.61 -0.15
CA LEU A 178 -14.89 -5.87 -0.86
C LEU A 178 -14.90 -5.66 -2.39
N LEU A 179 -15.52 -4.59 -2.89
CA LEU A 179 -15.50 -4.28 -4.32
C LEU A 179 -14.06 -4.02 -4.85
N GLY A 180 -13.22 -3.34 -4.07
CA GLY A 180 -11.81 -3.17 -4.39
C GLY A 180 -11.04 -4.50 -4.46
N LEU A 181 -11.26 -5.39 -3.49
CA LEU A 181 -10.67 -6.73 -3.45
C LEU A 181 -11.14 -7.63 -4.59
N CYS A 182 -12.40 -7.48 -5.02
CA CYS A 182 -12.91 -8.18 -6.19
C CYS A 182 -12.12 -7.83 -7.46
N GLY A 183 -11.62 -6.60 -7.60
CA GLY A 183 -10.77 -6.20 -8.73
C GLY A 183 -9.51 -7.06 -8.85
N VAL A 184 -8.77 -7.18 -7.76
CA VAL A 184 -7.54 -8.00 -7.70
C VAL A 184 -7.85 -9.49 -7.83
N GLY A 185 -8.95 -9.96 -7.23
CA GLY A 185 -9.40 -11.34 -7.41
C GLY A 185 -9.70 -11.65 -8.88
N VAL A 186 -10.38 -10.76 -9.60
CA VAL A 186 -10.70 -10.94 -11.02
C VAL A 186 -9.43 -11.00 -11.85
N LEU A 187 -8.46 -10.11 -11.60
CA LEU A 187 -7.17 -10.15 -12.29
C LEU A 187 -6.45 -11.50 -12.04
N GLY A 188 -6.40 -11.95 -10.78
CA GLY A 188 -5.83 -13.24 -10.41
C GLY A 188 -6.55 -14.46 -10.98
N ALA A 189 -7.80 -14.31 -11.42
CA ALA A 189 -8.54 -15.37 -12.10
C ALA A 189 -8.31 -15.35 -13.61
N VAL A 190 -8.31 -14.15 -14.21
CA VAL A 190 -8.34 -13.96 -15.67
C VAL A 190 -6.95 -13.96 -16.29
N LEU A 191 -5.96 -13.30 -15.66
CA LEU A 191 -4.62 -13.17 -16.21
C LEU A 191 -3.84 -14.48 -16.06
N PRO A 192 -3.43 -15.14 -17.17
CA PRO A 192 -2.62 -16.33 -17.09
C PRO A 192 -1.27 -16.06 -16.42
N GLN A 193 -0.68 -17.08 -15.83
CA GLN A 193 0.67 -17.00 -15.29
C GLN A 193 1.65 -16.59 -16.41
N ASN A 194 2.65 -15.77 -16.08
CA ASN A 194 3.71 -15.32 -16.99
C ASN A 194 3.24 -14.47 -18.20
N SER A 195 1.97 -14.08 -18.29
CA SER A 195 1.45 -13.39 -19.48
C SER A 195 1.93 -11.95 -19.65
N LEU A 196 2.46 -11.32 -18.59
CA LEU A 196 2.83 -9.91 -18.58
C LEU A 196 4.36 -9.67 -18.65
N GLN A 197 5.15 -10.73 -18.83
CA GLN A 197 6.61 -10.69 -18.68
C GLN A 197 7.31 -9.74 -19.66
N HIS A 198 6.79 -9.59 -20.88
CA HIS A 198 7.36 -8.72 -21.91
C HIS A 198 6.53 -7.45 -22.18
N SER A 199 5.41 -7.29 -21.49
CA SER A 199 4.43 -6.25 -21.83
C SER A 199 4.91 -4.83 -21.53
N PHE A 200 5.86 -4.68 -20.60
CA PHE A 200 6.26 -3.38 -20.04
C PHE A 200 7.75 -3.07 -20.21
N ASN A 201 8.41 -3.75 -21.16
CA ASN A 201 9.79 -3.48 -21.52
C ASN A 201 9.96 -2.03 -21.99
N ALA A 202 11.18 -1.49 -21.86
CA ALA A 202 11.48 -0.09 -22.17
C ALA A 202 11.29 0.27 -23.65
N ASP A 203 11.54 -0.67 -24.56
CA ASP A 203 11.38 -0.52 -26.00
C ASP A 203 9.90 -0.43 -26.43
N ASN A 204 8.98 -0.87 -25.57
CA ASN A 204 7.56 -0.78 -25.85
C ASN A 204 7.01 0.62 -25.56
N ALA A 205 6.86 1.43 -26.60
CA ALA A 205 6.25 2.76 -26.52
C ALA A 205 4.81 2.76 -25.96
N MET A 206 4.09 1.63 -26.03
CA MET A 206 2.75 1.47 -25.48
C MET A 206 2.74 1.02 -24.01
N ALA A 207 3.91 0.76 -23.40
CA ALA A 207 3.99 0.26 -22.02
C ALA A 207 3.26 1.17 -21.00
N PRO A 208 3.41 2.51 -21.00
CA PRO A 208 2.64 3.37 -20.10
C PRO A 208 1.12 3.24 -20.30
N LEU A 209 0.65 3.19 -21.55
CA LEU A 209 -0.77 3.07 -21.87
C LEU A 209 -1.35 1.71 -21.45
N LEU A 210 -0.62 0.62 -21.68
CA LEU A 210 -1.03 -0.71 -21.23
C LEU A 210 -1.06 -0.78 -19.71
N MET A 211 -0.10 -0.15 -19.04
CA MET A 211 -0.03 -0.15 -17.58
C MET A 211 -1.20 0.62 -16.98
N MET A 212 -1.64 1.69 -17.64
CA MET A 212 -2.80 2.47 -17.25
C MET A 212 -4.09 1.65 -17.29
N LEU A 213 -4.27 0.84 -18.34
CA LEU A 213 -5.42 -0.07 -18.46
C LEU A 213 -5.39 -1.16 -17.39
N LEU A 214 -4.21 -1.74 -17.14
CA LEU A 214 -4.02 -2.76 -16.11
C LEU A 214 -4.21 -2.19 -14.70
N SER A 215 -3.75 -0.97 -14.44
CA SER A 215 -3.69 -0.40 -13.08
C SER A 215 -5.05 -0.01 -12.49
N ILE A 216 -6.07 0.22 -13.31
CA ILE A 216 -7.42 0.59 -12.84
C ILE A 216 -8.06 -0.53 -12.00
N PRO A 217 -8.09 -1.81 -12.46
CA PRO A 217 -8.58 -2.92 -11.66
C PRO A 217 -7.57 -3.42 -10.62
N VAL A 218 -6.28 -3.08 -10.76
CA VAL A 218 -5.24 -3.46 -9.79
C VAL A 218 -5.45 -2.69 -8.49
N TYR A 219 -5.35 -3.41 -7.39
CA TYR A 219 -5.05 -2.86 -6.09
C TYR A 219 -3.67 -3.35 -5.66
N ALA A 220 -2.74 -2.41 -5.51
CA ALA A 220 -1.44 -2.67 -4.92
C ALA A 220 -1.36 -1.96 -3.57
N THR A 221 -0.89 -2.67 -2.53
CA THR A 221 -0.51 -1.98 -1.29
C THR A 221 0.67 -1.05 -1.58
N PRO A 222 0.85 0.03 -0.80
CA PRO A 222 1.95 0.97 -1.03
C PRO A 222 3.34 0.30 -1.05
N MET A 223 3.56 -0.70 -0.19
CA MET A 223 4.81 -1.49 -0.21
C MET A 223 4.94 -2.36 -1.45
N LEU A 224 3.84 -3.02 -1.87
CA LEU A 224 3.84 -3.82 -3.08
C LEU A 224 4.17 -2.95 -4.31
N ALA A 225 3.52 -1.80 -4.45
CA ALA A 225 3.77 -0.88 -5.57
C ALA A 225 5.23 -0.42 -5.64
N MET A 226 5.85 -0.10 -4.51
CA MET A 226 7.27 0.29 -4.48
C MET A 226 8.22 -0.88 -4.75
N SER A 227 7.89 -2.09 -4.31
CA SER A 227 8.66 -3.29 -4.65
C SER A 227 8.62 -3.60 -6.13
N GLN A 228 7.45 -3.45 -6.75
CA GLN A 228 7.31 -3.61 -8.19
C GLN A 228 8.08 -2.55 -8.95
N LEU A 229 8.02 -1.29 -8.52
CA LEU A 229 8.83 -0.20 -9.08
C LEU A 229 10.33 -0.52 -9.02
N GLY A 230 10.82 -1.02 -7.88
CA GLY A 230 12.23 -1.41 -7.72
C GLY A 230 12.66 -2.55 -8.65
N MET A 231 11.82 -3.57 -8.82
CA MET A 231 12.09 -4.65 -9.79
C MET A 231 12.04 -4.14 -11.23
N MET A 232 11.09 -3.26 -11.56
CA MET A 232 11.01 -2.65 -12.89
C MET A 232 12.27 -1.88 -13.26
N PHE A 233 12.86 -1.12 -12.33
CA PHE A 233 14.11 -0.40 -12.58
C PHE A 233 15.31 -1.34 -12.73
N GLN A 234 15.35 -2.45 -11.99
CA GLN A 234 16.41 -3.45 -12.10
C GLN A 234 16.38 -4.25 -13.40
N HIS A 235 15.21 -4.42 -14.00
CA HIS A 235 15.06 -5.05 -15.32
C HIS A 235 15.08 -4.03 -16.48
N ALA A 236 15.35 -2.76 -16.18
CA ALA A 236 15.27 -1.64 -17.12
C ALA A 236 13.95 -1.64 -17.92
N ASN A 237 12.82 -1.82 -17.24
CA ASN A 237 11.47 -1.68 -17.80
C ASN A 237 11.08 -0.21 -17.99
N SER A 238 9.94 0.05 -18.63
CA SER A 238 9.42 1.40 -18.84
C SER A 238 9.20 2.15 -17.52
N VAL A 239 9.93 3.24 -17.33
CA VAL A 239 9.80 4.14 -16.15
C VAL A 239 8.43 4.81 -16.12
N GLY A 240 7.87 5.16 -17.29
CA GLY A 240 6.51 5.69 -17.42
C GLY A 240 5.46 4.69 -16.94
N ALA A 241 5.61 3.39 -17.26
CA ALA A 241 4.76 2.35 -16.72
C ALA A 241 4.91 2.22 -15.20
N ALA A 242 6.13 2.24 -14.66
CA ALA A 242 6.35 2.19 -13.22
C ALA A 242 5.66 3.37 -12.50
N PHE A 243 5.74 4.57 -13.07
CA PHE A 243 5.06 5.75 -12.55
C PHE A 243 3.53 5.59 -12.56
N ILE A 244 2.95 5.07 -13.66
CA ILE A 244 1.51 4.82 -13.75
C ILE A 244 1.05 3.76 -12.75
N LEU A 245 1.82 2.68 -12.59
CA LEU A 245 1.53 1.64 -11.60
C LEU A 245 1.52 2.23 -10.18
N LEU A 246 2.48 3.10 -9.88
CA LEU A 246 2.53 3.80 -8.59
C LEU A 246 1.29 4.68 -8.41
N ILE A 247 0.95 5.54 -9.38
CA ILE A 247 -0.16 6.51 -9.25
C ILE A 247 -1.53 5.83 -9.23
N LEU A 248 -1.82 4.93 -10.17
CA LEU A 248 -3.13 4.29 -10.30
C LEU A 248 -3.23 3.01 -9.49
N GLY A 249 -2.22 2.14 -9.53
CA GLY A 249 -2.26 0.84 -8.85
C GLY A 249 -2.24 0.97 -7.34
N ALA A 250 -1.48 1.92 -6.79
CA ALA A 250 -1.53 2.23 -5.35
C ALA A 250 -2.64 3.23 -5.01
N GLY A 251 -2.86 4.27 -5.84
CA GLY A 251 -3.75 5.40 -5.53
C GLY A 251 -5.24 5.17 -5.84
N THR A 252 -5.59 4.20 -6.68
CA THR A 252 -6.98 3.91 -7.08
C THR A 252 -7.33 2.43 -6.86
N ASN A 253 -8.63 2.10 -6.93
CA ASN A 253 -9.14 0.73 -7.02
C ASN A 253 -10.64 0.77 -7.38
N PRO A 254 -11.24 -0.37 -7.78
CA PRO A 254 -12.67 -0.43 -8.11
C PRO A 254 -13.61 -0.03 -6.97
N GLY A 255 -13.20 -0.24 -5.71
CA GLY A 255 -13.96 0.18 -4.53
C GLY A 255 -14.07 1.70 -4.40
N LEU A 256 -12.96 2.41 -4.59
CA LEU A 256 -12.89 3.87 -4.56
C LEU A 256 -13.64 4.50 -5.74
N ILE A 257 -13.53 3.89 -6.93
CA ILE A 257 -14.29 4.31 -8.13
C ILE A 257 -15.78 4.07 -7.90
N GLY A 258 -16.17 2.90 -7.38
CA GLY A 258 -17.56 2.58 -7.07
C GLY A 258 -18.15 3.55 -6.04
N TRP A 259 -17.38 3.86 -4.99
CA TRP A 259 -17.77 4.87 -4.00
C TRP A 259 -17.94 6.25 -4.62
N SER A 260 -17.01 6.69 -5.48
CA SER A 260 -17.10 8.02 -6.11
C SER A 260 -18.29 8.11 -7.06
N VAL A 261 -18.63 7.03 -7.78
CA VAL A 261 -19.86 6.94 -8.59
C VAL A 261 -21.11 7.05 -7.72
N ALA A 262 -21.14 6.37 -6.58
CA ALA A 262 -22.29 6.41 -5.66
C ALA A 262 -22.48 7.78 -4.99
N GLU A 263 -21.38 8.47 -4.65
CA GLU A 263 -21.41 9.74 -3.93
C GLU A 263 -21.61 10.95 -4.87
N PHE A 264 -20.88 11.00 -5.99
CA PHE A 264 -20.87 12.15 -6.90
C PHE A 264 -21.70 11.94 -8.17
N GLY A 265 -22.16 10.71 -8.42
CA GLY A 265 -22.81 10.31 -9.66
C GLY A 265 -21.80 9.94 -10.76
N TRP A 266 -22.24 9.11 -11.71
CA TRP A 266 -21.36 8.49 -12.70
C TRP A 266 -20.61 9.52 -13.57
N LYS A 267 -21.25 10.62 -13.97
CA LYS A 267 -20.63 11.65 -14.84
C LYS A 267 -19.45 12.34 -14.16
N ARG A 268 -19.60 12.67 -12.87
CA ARG A 268 -18.56 13.36 -12.09
C ARG A 268 -17.40 12.40 -11.78
N ALA A 269 -17.73 11.18 -11.37
CA ALA A 269 -16.73 10.14 -11.12
C ALA A 269 -15.91 9.80 -12.38
N ALA A 270 -16.58 9.64 -13.53
CA ALA A 270 -15.92 9.43 -14.82
C ALA A 270 -15.09 10.65 -15.24
N GLY A 271 -15.60 11.87 -15.00
CA GLY A 271 -14.86 13.11 -15.22
C GLY A 271 -13.58 13.18 -14.38
N TRP A 272 -13.64 12.85 -13.09
CA TRP A 272 -12.45 12.78 -12.23
C TRP A 272 -11.44 11.76 -12.74
N LEU A 273 -11.87 10.53 -13.02
CA LEU A 273 -10.98 9.49 -13.50
C LEU A 273 -10.33 9.94 -14.82
N LEU A 274 -11.11 10.45 -15.76
CA LEU A 274 -10.60 10.97 -17.03
C LEU A 274 -9.58 12.11 -16.82
N LEU A 275 -9.82 13.04 -15.91
CA LEU A 275 -8.87 14.12 -15.60
C LEU A 275 -7.55 13.58 -15.07
N VAL A 276 -7.59 12.63 -14.14
CA VAL A 276 -6.39 11.96 -13.61
C VAL A 276 -5.63 11.30 -14.75
N LEU A 277 -6.34 10.54 -15.59
CA LEU A 277 -5.80 9.80 -16.73
C LEU A 277 -5.14 10.73 -17.78
N VAL A 278 -5.81 11.84 -18.12
CA VAL A 278 -5.33 12.83 -19.10
C VAL A 278 -4.11 13.59 -18.60
N VAL A 279 -3.98 13.85 -17.30
CA VAL A 279 -2.79 14.51 -16.74
C VAL A 279 -1.65 13.51 -16.51
N LEU A 280 -1.99 12.29 -16.06
CA LEU A 280 -1.03 11.25 -15.74
C LEU A 280 -0.28 10.75 -17.00
N LEU A 281 -0.98 10.46 -18.09
CA LEU A 281 -0.36 9.83 -19.25
C LEU A 281 0.75 10.69 -19.89
N PRO A 282 0.55 12.00 -20.16
CA PRO A 282 1.62 12.86 -20.67
C PRO A 282 2.80 13.00 -19.70
N LEU A 283 2.52 13.08 -18.38
CA LEU A 283 3.58 13.12 -17.37
C LEU A 283 4.38 11.81 -17.36
N ALA A 284 3.72 10.66 -17.51
CA ALA A 284 4.36 9.36 -17.57
C ALA A 284 5.31 9.23 -18.76
N TYR A 285 4.89 9.70 -19.95
CA TYR A 285 5.79 9.78 -21.10
C TYR A 285 6.90 10.81 -20.89
N GLY A 286 6.59 11.95 -20.25
CA GLY A 286 7.59 12.99 -19.97
C GLY A 286 8.69 12.56 -18.99
N VAL A 287 8.40 11.66 -18.05
CA VAL A 287 9.39 11.12 -17.11
C VAL A 287 10.10 9.86 -17.63
N GLN A 288 9.65 9.28 -18.74
CA GLN A 288 10.16 8.01 -19.25
C GLN A 288 11.64 8.08 -19.64
N ASP A 289 12.02 9.04 -20.48
CA ASP A 289 13.40 9.17 -20.96
C ASP A 289 14.36 9.79 -19.93
N PRO A 290 13.99 10.87 -19.19
CA PRO A 290 14.93 11.53 -18.27
C PRO A 290 15.34 10.69 -17.06
N LEU A 291 14.51 9.70 -16.68
CA LEU A 291 14.73 8.85 -15.51
C LEU A 291 15.08 7.40 -15.89
N PHE A 292 15.34 7.13 -17.17
CA PHE A 292 15.69 5.79 -17.61
C PHE A 292 17.07 5.37 -17.05
N PRO A 293 17.19 4.19 -16.39
CA PRO A 293 18.47 3.72 -15.88
C PRO A 293 19.39 3.39 -17.07
N THR A 294 20.52 4.09 -17.16
CA THR A 294 21.51 3.91 -18.25
C THR A 294 22.61 2.91 -17.89
N ASP A 295 22.67 2.51 -16.62
CA ASP A 295 23.66 1.60 -16.03
C ASP A 295 23.18 0.14 -15.95
N VAL A 296 21.98 -0.15 -16.48
CA VAL A 296 21.34 -1.46 -16.42
C VAL A 296 21.06 -1.97 -17.83
N GLU A 297 21.54 -3.16 -18.15
CA GLU A 297 21.20 -3.83 -19.42
C GLU A 297 19.74 -4.31 -19.38
N PRO A 298 18.92 -4.04 -20.42
CA PRO A 298 17.55 -4.52 -20.47
C PRO A 298 17.47 -6.04 -20.46
N ALA A 299 16.82 -6.60 -19.44
CA ALA A 299 16.65 -8.05 -19.29
C ALA A 299 15.71 -8.67 -20.34
N GLY A 300 14.93 -7.85 -21.03
CA GLY A 300 13.98 -8.28 -22.06
C GLY A 300 12.74 -9.00 -21.53
N HIS A 301 12.69 -9.33 -20.24
CA HIS A 301 11.55 -9.93 -19.55
C HIS A 301 11.58 -9.55 -18.06
N THR A 302 10.45 -9.70 -17.35
CA THR A 302 10.39 -9.47 -15.90
C THR A 302 9.31 -10.31 -15.22
N HIS A 303 9.64 -10.80 -14.02
CA HIS A 303 8.68 -11.49 -13.14
C HIS A 303 7.90 -10.56 -12.21
N ALA A 304 8.16 -9.25 -12.26
CA ALA A 304 7.50 -8.26 -11.41
C ALA A 304 5.96 -8.38 -11.45
N PHE A 305 5.40 -8.63 -12.64
CA PHE A 305 3.96 -8.64 -12.83
C PHE A 305 3.27 -9.96 -12.50
N ASP A 306 4.02 -11.01 -12.16
CA ASP A 306 3.45 -12.32 -11.82
C ASP A 306 2.52 -12.23 -10.59
N ILE A 307 2.72 -11.23 -9.72
CA ILE A 307 1.85 -10.95 -8.56
C ILE A 307 0.42 -10.54 -8.93
N TYR A 308 0.18 -10.06 -10.15
CA TYR A 308 -1.14 -9.69 -10.65
C TYR A 308 -1.81 -10.84 -11.43
N CYS A 309 -1.02 -11.84 -11.82
CA CYS A 309 -1.46 -13.00 -12.59
C CYS A 309 -1.97 -14.14 -11.69
N ARG A 310 -2.54 -15.16 -12.32
CA ARG A 310 -2.95 -16.40 -11.66
C ARG A 310 -1.73 -17.09 -11.04
N PRO A 311 -1.78 -17.44 -9.75
CA PRO A 311 -0.64 -18.04 -9.07
C PRO A 311 -0.45 -19.53 -9.42
N PHE A 312 -1.51 -20.25 -9.77
CA PHE A 312 -1.47 -21.71 -9.97
C PHE A 312 -1.18 -22.09 -11.42
N SER A 313 -0.40 -23.15 -11.59
CA SER A 313 -0.22 -23.84 -12.87
C SER A 313 -1.41 -24.77 -13.15
N GLY A 314 -1.66 -25.09 -14.43
CA GLY A 314 -2.89 -25.79 -14.86
C GLY A 314 -3.03 -27.25 -14.44
N ASN A 315 -2.03 -27.86 -13.78
CA ASN A 315 -1.94 -29.31 -13.54
C ASN A 315 -2.24 -29.75 -12.10
N GLU A 316 -2.73 -28.87 -11.22
CA GLU A 316 -2.97 -29.22 -9.82
C GLU A 316 -4.22 -30.12 -9.64
N PRO A 317 -4.06 -31.34 -9.09
CA PRO A 317 -5.15 -32.32 -8.99
C PRO A 317 -6.23 -31.93 -7.97
N ASN A 318 -5.92 -31.08 -6.98
CA ASN A 318 -6.90 -30.59 -6.00
C ASN A 318 -6.80 -29.05 -5.79
N PRO A 319 -7.72 -28.26 -6.38
CA PRO A 319 -7.68 -26.80 -6.31
C PRO A 319 -7.76 -26.23 -4.89
N LEU A 320 -8.55 -26.86 -4.02
CA LEU A 320 -8.79 -26.36 -2.67
C LEU A 320 -7.59 -26.62 -1.76
N GLN A 321 -6.92 -27.77 -1.95
CA GLN A 321 -5.72 -28.11 -1.23
C GLN A 321 -4.54 -27.23 -1.68
N ALA A 322 -4.35 -27.06 -3.00
CA ALA A 322 -3.36 -26.14 -3.54
C ALA A 322 -3.53 -24.71 -3.01
N LEU A 323 -4.78 -24.23 -2.91
CA LEU A 323 -5.11 -22.94 -2.30
C LEU A 323 -4.68 -22.87 -0.84
N ARG A 324 -5.06 -23.87 -0.03
CA ARG A 324 -4.74 -23.91 1.40
C ARG A 324 -3.23 -23.98 1.64
N ASP A 325 -2.55 -24.85 0.92
CA ASP A 325 -1.12 -25.08 1.07
C ASP A 325 -0.36 -23.81 0.69
N ARG A 326 -0.74 -23.16 -0.41
CA ARG A 326 -0.12 -21.89 -0.82
C ARG A 326 -0.40 -20.74 0.14
N LEU A 327 -1.63 -20.57 0.61
CA LEU A 327 -1.94 -19.56 1.63
C LEU A 327 -1.13 -19.76 2.92
N SER A 328 -0.97 -21.02 3.36
CA SER A 328 -0.19 -21.33 4.57
C SER A 328 1.32 -21.11 4.42
N ARG A 329 1.83 -21.19 3.17
CA ARG A 329 3.23 -20.91 2.84
C ARG A 329 3.50 -19.40 2.70
N ASP A 330 2.60 -18.66 2.08
CA ASP A 330 2.86 -17.27 1.70
C ASP A 330 2.51 -16.27 2.82
N LEU A 331 1.54 -16.61 3.67
CA LEU A 331 1.10 -15.75 4.77
C LEU A 331 1.74 -16.18 6.09
N ALA A 332 2.51 -15.26 6.66
CA ALA A 332 3.16 -15.51 7.93
C ALA A 332 2.16 -15.37 9.11
N PRO A 333 2.32 -16.12 10.22
CA PRO A 333 1.36 -16.15 11.33
C PRO A 333 1.02 -14.77 11.93
N TRP A 334 1.98 -13.84 11.95
CA TRP A 334 1.81 -12.49 12.47
C TRP A 334 0.94 -11.59 11.58
N GLN A 335 0.87 -11.84 10.27
CA GLN A 335 0.06 -11.07 9.33
C GLN A 335 -1.45 -11.31 9.53
N TYR A 336 -1.84 -12.43 10.13
CA TYR A 336 -3.24 -12.71 10.48
C TYR A 336 -3.77 -11.84 11.62
N ARG A 337 -2.91 -11.29 12.49
CA ARG A 337 -3.33 -10.50 13.66
C ARG A 337 -4.14 -9.23 13.29
N PRO A 338 -3.66 -8.33 12.41
CA PRO A 338 -4.45 -7.17 12.00
C PRO A 338 -5.74 -7.57 11.27
N LEU A 339 -5.70 -8.65 10.47
CA LEU A 339 -6.88 -9.19 9.80
C LEU A 339 -7.95 -9.65 10.80
N MET A 340 -7.55 -10.41 11.84
CA MET A 340 -8.45 -10.85 12.90
C MET A 340 -9.07 -9.67 13.66
N LEU A 341 -8.29 -8.60 13.90
CA LEU A 341 -8.79 -7.41 14.56
C LEU A 341 -9.83 -6.67 13.72
N VAL A 342 -9.58 -6.49 12.41
CA VAL A 342 -10.57 -5.91 11.48
C VAL A 342 -11.82 -6.78 11.41
N GLY A 343 -11.67 -8.11 11.36
CA GLY A 343 -12.78 -9.05 11.39
C GLY A 343 -13.59 -8.97 12.68
N LEU A 344 -12.94 -8.87 13.83
CA LEU A 344 -13.59 -8.69 15.14
C LEU A 344 -14.37 -7.37 15.21
N LEU A 345 -13.77 -6.27 14.74
CA LEU A 345 -14.43 -4.96 14.67
C LEU A 345 -15.65 -5.01 13.75
N ALA A 346 -15.54 -5.64 12.58
CA ALA A 346 -16.66 -5.81 11.66
C ALA A 346 -17.78 -6.68 12.28
N ALA A 347 -17.44 -7.82 12.89
CA ALA A 347 -18.40 -8.70 13.55
C ALA A 347 -19.11 -7.99 14.70
N THR A 348 -18.36 -7.28 15.56
CA THR A 348 -18.92 -6.46 16.64
C THR A 348 -19.89 -5.41 16.10
N GLY A 349 -19.61 -4.85 14.93
CA GLY A 349 -20.45 -3.85 14.29
C GLY A 349 -21.74 -4.40 13.72
N VAL A 350 -21.68 -5.60 13.14
CA VAL A 350 -22.88 -6.34 12.74
C VAL A 350 -23.75 -6.64 13.97
N VAL A 351 -23.15 -7.15 15.05
CA VAL A 351 -23.87 -7.40 16.32
C VAL A 351 -24.52 -6.13 16.86
N LEU A 352 -23.78 -5.02 16.91
CA LEU A 352 -24.32 -3.73 17.37
C LEU A 352 -25.44 -3.20 16.46
N ARG A 353 -25.35 -3.38 15.14
CA ARG A 353 -26.41 -2.97 14.21
C ARG A 353 -27.68 -3.81 14.39
N VAL A 354 -27.54 -5.10 14.70
CA VAL A 354 -28.67 -5.99 14.98
C VAL A 354 -29.29 -5.72 16.35
N ALA A 355 -28.46 -5.52 17.38
CA ALA A 355 -28.89 -5.35 18.77
C ALA A 355 -29.40 -3.92 19.09
N ASP A 356 -28.77 -2.88 18.52
CA ASP A 356 -29.13 -1.47 18.75
C ASP A 356 -29.68 -0.80 17.48
N ARG A 357 -30.73 -1.39 16.90
CA ARG A 357 -31.44 -0.83 15.73
C ARG A 357 -32.00 0.57 15.97
N ARG A 358 -32.29 0.94 17.23
CA ARG A 358 -32.88 2.24 17.60
C ARG A 358 -31.83 3.31 17.95
N GLY A 359 -30.53 3.00 17.89
CA GLY A 359 -29.45 3.97 18.16
C GLY A 359 -29.41 4.47 19.60
N ARG A 360 -29.88 3.67 20.57
CA ARG A 360 -29.93 4.04 21.98
C ARG A 360 -28.54 4.26 22.57
N LEU A 361 -27.54 3.49 22.13
CA LEU A 361 -26.14 3.70 22.52
C LEU A 361 -25.63 5.05 22.02
N GLU A 362 -25.93 5.41 20.78
CA GLU A 362 -25.46 6.67 20.19
C GLU A 362 -26.12 7.88 20.89
N GLY A 363 -27.41 7.77 21.25
CA GLY A 363 -28.10 8.76 22.07
C GLY A 363 -27.56 8.89 23.50
N TRP A 364 -27.06 7.80 24.10
CA TRP A 364 -26.41 7.84 25.42
C TRP A 364 -25.00 8.46 25.36
N ILE A 365 -24.23 8.14 24.32
CA ILE A 365 -22.87 8.63 24.10
C ILE A 365 -22.85 10.13 23.79
N ARG A 366 -23.83 10.64 23.03
CA ARG A 366 -23.92 12.05 22.60
C ARG A 366 -24.58 12.99 23.61
N LYS A 367 -24.78 12.57 24.86
CA LYS A 367 -25.34 13.48 25.88
C LYS A 367 -24.39 14.67 26.12
N PRO A 368 -24.93 15.89 26.25
CA PRO A 368 -24.12 17.08 26.43
C PRO A 368 -23.29 17.01 27.72
N VAL A 369 -22.09 17.57 27.65
CA VAL A 369 -21.13 17.68 28.76
C VAL A 369 -21.81 18.35 29.96
N PRO A 370 -21.80 17.75 31.17
CA PRO A 370 -22.21 18.45 32.38
C PRO A 370 -21.18 19.55 32.70
N THR A 371 -21.64 20.78 32.90
CA THR A 371 -20.82 21.92 33.32
C THR A 371 -20.34 21.72 34.77
N ARG A 372 -19.18 21.09 34.96
CA ARG A 372 -18.51 21.03 36.27
C ARG A 372 -17.53 22.21 36.42
N PRO A 373 -17.43 22.83 37.61
CA PRO A 373 -16.39 23.82 37.87
C PRO A 373 -15.03 23.10 37.89
N ALA A 374 -14.11 23.56 37.03
CA ALA A 374 -12.78 22.98 36.88
C ALA A 374 -11.96 23.15 38.16
N GLY A 375 -11.56 22.02 38.78
CA GLY A 375 -10.51 22.03 39.81
C GLY A 375 -9.15 22.42 39.21
N ARG A 376 -8.17 22.77 40.06
CA ARG A 376 -6.82 23.19 39.63
C ARG A 376 -6.07 22.17 38.73
N PHE A 377 -6.44 20.90 38.81
CA PHE A 377 -5.88 19.81 37.98
C PHE A 377 -6.89 19.28 36.93
N ASP A 378 -8.07 19.87 36.82
CA ASP A 378 -9.13 19.49 35.86
C ASP A 378 -9.08 20.41 34.62
N LEU A 379 -7.95 20.37 33.91
CA LEU A 379 -7.75 21.14 32.68
C LEU A 379 -8.50 20.48 31.50
N VAL A 380 -9.49 21.20 30.97
CA VAL A 380 -10.23 20.77 29.79
C VAL A 380 -9.38 20.99 28.54
N ILE A 381 -8.81 19.91 28.00
CA ILE A 381 -8.04 19.94 26.75
C ILE A 381 -9.01 20.06 25.57
N PRO A 382 -8.81 21.02 24.64
CA PRO A 382 -9.64 21.16 23.45
C PRO A 382 -9.67 19.86 22.62
N PRO A 383 -10.84 19.43 22.09
CA PRO A 383 -10.96 18.24 21.27
C PRO A 383 -10.01 18.22 20.06
N SER A 384 -9.75 19.38 19.44
CA SER A 384 -8.82 19.51 18.31
C SER A 384 -7.37 19.19 18.69
N VAL A 385 -6.94 19.51 19.91
CA VAL A 385 -5.59 19.19 20.41
C VAL A 385 -5.44 17.68 20.61
N LEU A 386 -6.45 17.04 21.20
CA LEU A 386 -6.48 15.58 21.35
C LEU A 386 -6.55 14.87 19.99
N GLY A 387 -7.32 15.42 19.05
CA GLY A 387 -7.39 14.92 17.68
C GLY A 387 -6.04 15.02 16.98
N ALA A 388 -5.37 16.18 17.07
CA ALA A 388 -4.04 16.39 16.52
C ALA A 388 -3.03 15.43 17.14
N LEU A 389 -3.03 15.29 18.47
CA LEU A 389 -2.18 14.32 19.18
C LEU A 389 -2.45 12.87 18.73
N SER A 390 -3.72 12.52 18.50
CA SER A 390 -4.10 11.17 18.04
C SER A 390 -3.62 10.91 16.60
N LEU A 391 -3.79 11.88 15.69
CA LEU A 391 -3.28 11.78 14.32
C LEU A 391 -1.75 11.73 14.32
N SER A 392 -1.07 12.60 15.06
CA SER A 392 0.38 12.56 15.22
C SER A 392 0.84 11.22 15.84
N GLY A 393 0.09 10.67 16.79
CA GLY A 393 0.35 9.35 17.36
C GLY A 393 0.26 8.22 16.32
N LEU A 394 -0.70 8.27 15.40
CA LEU A 394 -0.78 7.32 14.27
C LEU A 394 0.43 7.45 13.34
N VAL A 395 0.89 8.66 13.08
CA VAL A 395 2.09 8.92 12.27
C VAL A 395 3.34 8.38 12.97
N VAL A 396 3.52 8.67 14.26
CA VAL A 396 4.63 8.14 15.06
C VAL A 396 4.60 6.62 15.12
N LEU A 397 3.42 6.02 15.29
CA LEU A 397 3.25 4.57 15.25
C LEU A 397 3.59 3.99 13.88
N SER A 398 3.23 4.68 12.79
CA SER A 398 3.64 4.29 11.44
C SER A 398 5.16 4.32 11.28
N VAL A 399 5.82 5.36 11.78
CA VAL A 399 7.29 5.49 11.74
C VAL A 399 7.94 4.39 12.58
N ALA A 400 7.42 4.09 13.76
CA ALA A 400 7.87 2.95 14.56
C ALA A 400 7.63 1.62 13.83
N GLY A 401 6.50 1.51 13.12
CA GLY A 401 6.19 0.41 12.22
C GLY A 401 7.24 0.21 11.13
N CYS A 402 7.87 1.28 10.63
CA CYS A 402 9.00 1.19 9.69
C CYS A 402 10.17 0.42 10.29
N TYR A 403 10.53 0.69 11.55
CA TYR A 403 11.62 -0.02 12.22
C TYR A 403 11.32 -1.50 12.47
N ALA A 404 10.03 -1.84 12.65
CA ALA A 404 9.59 -3.22 12.80
C ALA A 404 9.51 -3.95 11.45
N ALA A 405 9.10 -3.27 10.38
CA ALA A 405 9.02 -3.83 9.03
C ALA A 405 10.40 -4.02 8.38
N TYR A 406 11.36 -3.15 8.72
CA TYR A 406 12.74 -3.15 8.25
C TYR A 406 13.72 -3.39 9.42
N PRO A 407 13.92 -4.65 9.82
CA PRO A 407 14.75 -5.01 10.98
C PRO A 407 16.22 -4.63 10.78
N ALA A 408 17.02 -4.76 11.85
CA ALA A 408 18.43 -4.41 11.78
C ALA A 408 19.18 -5.39 10.86
N PRO A 409 20.29 -5.00 10.22
CA PRO A 409 20.99 -5.90 9.29
C PRO A 409 21.37 -7.26 9.88
N ALA A 410 21.74 -7.31 11.17
CA ALA A 410 22.00 -8.58 11.86
C ALA A 410 20.77 -9.50 11.91
N GLU A 411 19.62 -8.95 12.31
CA GLU A 411 18.34 -9.68 12.35
C GLU A 411 17.88 -10.09 10.95
N SER A 412 18.05 -9.22 9.95
CA SER A 412 17.79 -9.56 8.55
C SER A 412 18.65 -10.72 8.07
N LEU A 413 19.96 -10.70 8.34
CA LEU A 413 20.87 -11.78 7.95
C LEU A 413 20.51 -13.11 8.61
N ASP A 414 20.07 -13.08 9.87
CA ASP A 414 19.62 -14.28 10.56
C ASP A 414 18.32 -14.80 9.93
N ALA A 415 17.34 -13.93 9.69
CA ALA A 415 16.08 -14.27 9.02
C ALA A 415 16.27 -14.75 7.56
N MET A 416 17.31 -14.28 6.87
CA MET A 416 17.68 -14.71 5.51
C MET A 416 18.22 -16.12 5.44
N THR A 417 18.64 -16.71 6.57
CA THR A 417 19.26 -18.03 6.58
C THR A 417 18.32 -19.10 6.05
N ASP A 418 17.06 -19.08 6.50
CA ASP A 418 16.04 -20.04 6.06
C ASP A 418 15.75 -19.88 4.57
N ALA A 419 15.58 -18.63 4.11
CA ALA A 419 15.31 -18.35 2.70
C ALA A 419 16.47 -18.78 1.79
N ARG A 420 17.71 -18.53 2.21
CA ARG A 420 18.91 -18.97 1.50
C ARG A 420 18.98 -20.50 1.45
N ILE A 421 18.77 -21.19 2.57
CA ILE A 421 18.83 -22.65 2.61
C ILE A 421 17.76 -23.23 1.68
N GLY A 422 16.53 -22.76 1.78
CA GLY A 422 15.42 -23.20 0.93
C GLY A 422 15.71 -23.01 -0.56
N ALA A 423 16.18 -21.83 -0.95
CA ALA A 423 16.48 -21.52 -2.36
C ALA A 423 17.56 -22.45 -2.92
N LEU A 424 18.66 -22.61 -2.18
CA LEU A 424 19.79 -23.42 -2.64
C LEU A 424 19.47 -24.93 -2.61
N SER A 425 18.73 -25.43 -1.62
CA SER A 425 18.35 -26.84 -1.56
C SER A 425 17.33 -27.23 -2.63
N ALA A 426 16.36 -26.35 -2.90
CA ALA A 426 15.37 -26.55 -3.96
C ALA A 426 16.04 -26.55 -5.33
N ALA A 427 16.98 -25.62 -5.55
CA ALA A 427 17.73 -25.55 -6.80
C ALA A 427 18.55 -26.82 -7.05
N LEU A 428 19.22 -27.35 -6.02
CA LEU A 428 19.94 -28.62 -6.13
C LEU A 428 19.06 -29.82 -6.47
N SER A 429 17.76 -29.73 -6.17
CA SER A 429 16.75 -30.74 -6.50
C SER A 429 16.08 -30.49 -7.86
N LEU A 430 16.46 -29.41 -8.56
CA LEU A 430 15.84 -28.92 -9.79
C LEU A 430 14.32 -28.67 -9.65
N ASP A 431 13.87 -28.33 -8.44
CA ASP A 431 12.49 -27.91 -8.22
C ASP A 431 12.37 -26.41 -8.53
N HIS A 432 11.97 -26.09 -9.76
CA HIS A 432 11.83 -24.70 -10.19
C HIS A 432 10.80 -23.92 -9.36
N ALA A 433 9.67 -24.53 -9.01
CA ALA A 433 8.61 -23.86 -8.27
C ALA A 433 9.05 -23.50 -6.84
N GLU A 434 9.74 -24.44 -6.16
CA GLU A 434 10.27 -24.20 -4.83
C GLU A 434 11.50 -23.28 -4.84
N THR A 435 12.36 -23.38 -5.87
CA THR A 435 13.50 -22.48 -6.05
C THR A 435 13.04 -21.04 -6.16
N LYS A 436 12.13 -20.77 -7.10
CA LYS A 436 11.56 -19.44 -7.34
C LYS A 436 10.93 -18.84 -6.08
N TYR A 437 10.16 -19.65 -5.34
CA TYR A 437 9.54 -19.20 -4.10
C TYR A 437 10.58 -18.70 -3.07
N TRP A 438 11.63 -19.48 -2.84
CA TRP A 438 12.62 -19.14 -1.82
C TRP A 438 13.60 -18.07 -2.27
N SER A 439 13.97 -18.03 -3.55
CA SER A 439 14.82 -16.99 -4.12
C SER A 439 14.14 -15.62 -4.09
N GLU A 440 12.85 -15.52 -4.42
CA GLU A 440 12.05 -14.28 -4.29
C GLU A 440 12.03 -13.79 -2.83
N ARG A 441 11.87 -14.71 -1.87
CA ARG A 441 11.86 -14.36 -0.45
C ARG A 441 13.23 -13.98 0.07
N TYR A 442 14.27 -14.62 -0.44
CA TYR A 442 15.65 -14.27 -0.13
C TYR A 442 16.00 -12.90 -0.70
N ASP A 443 15.57 -12.59 -1.93
CA ASP A 443 15.64 -11.27 -2.54
C ASP A 443 14.96 -10.20 -1.68
N ASP A 444 13.68 -10.38 -1.32
CA ASP A 444 12.92 -9.45 -0.47
C ASP A 444 13.67 -9.12 0.83
N TRP A 445 14.26 -10.13 1.48
CA TRP A 445 15.08 -9.89 2.66
C TRP A 445 16.36 -9.09 2.37
N THR A 446 17.03 -9.29 1.23
CA THR A 446 18.19 -8.44 0.85
C THR A 446 17.78 -6.97 0.76
N ARG A 447 16.60 -6.69 0.19
CA ARG A 447 16.06 -5.33 0.02
C ARG A 447 15.68 -4.73 1.36
N ARG A 448 14.96 -5.48 2.21
CA ARG A 448 14.61 -5.04 3.57
C ARG A 448 15.83 -4.74 4.43
N MET A 449 16.91 -5.50 4.25
CA MET A 449 18.18 -5.27 4.94
C MET A 449 18.81 -3.93 4.55
N GLU A 450 18.83 -3.59 3.25
CA GLU A 450 19.31 -2.28 2.77
C GLU A 450 18.51 -1.13 3.42
N VAL A 451 17.18 -1.27 3.43
CA VAL A 451 16.28 -0.28 4.02
C VAL A 451 16.50 -0.16 5.52
N GLY A 452 16.62 -1.30 6.22
CA GLY A 452 16.87 -1.36 7.65
C GLY A 452 18.23 -0.80 8.05
N ALA A 453 19.25 -0.95 7.21
CA ALA A 453 20.56 -0.32 7.39
C ALA A 453 20.47 1.20 7.25
N TRP A 454 19.85 1.68 6.17
CA TRP A 454 19.68 3.11 5.92
C TRP A 454 18.86 3.79 7.02
N LEU A 455 17.75 3.18 7.45
CA LEU A 455 16.86 3.74 8.47
C LEU A 455 17.57 4.04 9.79
N ARG A 456 18.56 3.22 10.17
CA ARG A 456 19.31 3.35 11.42
C ARG A 456 20.53 4.27 11.32
N ARG A 457 21.02 4.56 10.12
CA ARG A 457 22.25 5.33 9.88
C ARG A 457 22.08 6.63 9.13
N GLY A 458 20.97 6.79 8.40
CA GLY A 458 20.72 7.89 7.48
C GLY A 458 21.44 7.79 6.13
N SER A 459 22.27 6.76 5.92
CA SER A 459 22.94 6.50 4.65
C SER A 459 23.30 5.03 4.47
N LEU A 460 23.49 4.62 3.22
CA LEU A 460 24.00 3.31 2.81
C LEU A 460 25.01 3.55 1.69
N SER A 461 26.21 2.98 1.79
CA SER A 461 27.24 3.17 0.75
C SER A 461 26.97 2.31 -0.47
N ASP A 462 27.46 2.73 -1.63
CA ASP A 462 27.32 1.97 -2.88
C ASP A 462 27.94 0.58 -2.77
N TYR A 463 29.03 0.45 -2.02
CA TYR A 463 29.64 -0.85 -1.73
C TYR A 463 28.62 -1.85 -1.16
N HIS A 464 27.83 -1.43 -0.16
CA HIS A 464 26.81 -2.28 0.45
C HIS A 464 25.67 -2.62 -0.52
N ARG A 465 25.21 -1.65 -1.32
CA ARG A 465 24.21 -1.86 -2.39
C ARG A 465 24.69 -2.84 -3.46
N TRP A 466 25.96 -2.77 -3.83
CA TRP A 466 26.55 -3.68 -4.81
C TRP A 466 26.67 -5.11 -4.27
N LYS A 467 27.02 -5.29 -2.98
CA LYS A 467 27.10 -6.63 -2.39
C LYS A 467 25.75 -7.36 -2.38
N THR A 468 24.69 -6.65 -2.06
CA THR A 468 23.32 -7.19 -2.10
C THR A 468 22.85 -7.40 -3.54
N ARG A 469 23.10 -6.45 -4.46
CA ARG A 469 22.78 -6.58 -5.89
C ARG A 469 23.39 -7.83 -6.51
N ILE A 470 24.66 -8.13 -6.26
CA ILE A 470 25.33 -9.34 -6.77
C ILE A 470 24.64 -10.62 -6.29
N VAL A 471 24.13 -10.65 -5.06
CA VAL A 471 23.38 -11.82 -4.55
C VAL A 471 22.06 -11.97 -5.32
N ARG A 472 21.34 -10.87 -5.54
CA ARG A 472 20.06 -10.87 -6.28
C ARG A 472 20.22 -11.35 -7.72
N GLU A 473 21.19 -10.79 -8.45
CA GLU A 473 21.47 -11.16 -9.84
C GLU A 473 21.80 -12.66 -9.96
N LYS A 474 22.54 -13.21 -8.99
CA LYS A 474 22.85 -14.65 -8.99
C LYS A 474 21.66 -15.53 -8.62
N LEU A 475 20.74 -15.05 -7.79
CA LEU A 475 19.51 -15.77 -7.48
C LEU A 475 18.60 -15.84 -8.70
N GLU A 476 18.49 -14.75 -9.44
CA GLU A 476 17.72 -14.71 -10.68
C GLU A 476 18.30 -15.68 -11.73
N LEU A 477 19.62 -15.65 -11.94
CA LEU A 477 20.29 -16.64 -12.80
C LEU A 477 20.03 -18.08 -12.31
N LEU A 478 20.05 -18.32 -11.00
CA LEU A 478 19.77 -19.64 -10.43
C LEU A 478 18.35 -20.11 -10.78
N GLU A 479 17.35 -19.23 -10.75
CA GLU A 479 15.99 -19.56 -11.15
C GLU A 479 15.93 -20.00 -12.62
N HIS A 480 16.56 -19.24 -13.52
CA HIS A 480 16.61 -19.57 -14.95
C HIS A 480 17.29 -20.91 -15.22
N GLU A 481 18.47 -21.14 -14.64
CA GLU A 481 19.21 -22.40 -14.86
C GLU A 481 18.45 -23.62 -14.30
N VAL A 482 17.68 -23.43 -13.22
CA VAL A 482 16.79 -24.48 -12.70
C VAL A 482 15.61 -24.73 -13.62
N GLU A 483 15.04 -23.69 -14.22
CA GLU A 483 13.97 -23.81 -15.23
C GLU A 483 14.44 -24.55 -16.48
N GLU A 484 15.67 -24.29 -16.92
CA GLU A 484 16.32 -24.96 -18.07
C GLU A 484 16.82 -26.38 -17.73
N GLY A 485 17.01 -26.69 -16.44
CA GLY A 485 17.46 -27.98 -15.95
C GLY A 485 18.97 -28.21 -16.05
N ASP A 486 19.79 -27.16 -16.19
CA ASP A 486 21.25 -27.26 -16.26
C ASP A 486 21.85 -27.48 -14.85
N ARG A 487 22.04 -28.76 -14.51
CA ARG A 487 22.56 -29.15 -13.20
C ARG A 487 23.99 -28.66 -12.94
N GLU A 488 24.83 -28.53 -13.97
CA GLU A 488 26.22 -28.11 -13.78
C GLU A 488 26.29 -26.63 -13.45
N LEU A 489 25.54 -25.80 -14.18
CA LEU A 489 25.43 -24.37 -13.92
C LEU A 489 24.75 -24.10 -12.58
N VAL A 490 23.70 -24.85 -12.21
CA VAL A 490 23.07 -24.76 -10.89
C VAL A 490 24.07 -25.02 -9.76
N LEU A 491 24.88 -26.10 -9.84
CA LEU A 491 25.89 -26.40 -8.82
C LEU A 491 26.92 -25.26 -8.69
N LYS A 492 27.33 -24.68 -9.82
CA LYS A 492 28.24 -23.54 -9.85
C LYS A 492 27.62 -22.31 -9.21
N LEU A 493 26.38 -21.97 -9.56
CA LEU A 493 25.65 -20.82 -9.02
C LEU A 493 25.41 -20.96 -7.51
N VAL A 494 25.05 -22.14 -7.02
CA VAL A 494 24.90 -22.41 -5.57
C VAL A 494 26.19 -22.06 -4.80
N SER A 495 27.35 -22.45 -5.32
CA SER A 495 28.65 -22.10 -4.74
C SER A 495 28.95 -20.61 -4.81
N GLU A 496 28.63 -19.96 -5.93
CA GLU A 496 28.81 -18.53 -6.13
C GLU A 496 27.91 -17.68 -5.22
N ILE A 497 26.63 -18.04 -5.07
CA ILE A 497 25.68 -17.38 -4.17
C ILE A 497 26.13 -17.54 -2.73
N THR A 498 26.62 -18.72 -2.33
CA THR A 498 27.15 -18.94 -0.98
C THR A 498 28.33 -18.01 -0.69
N ARG A 499 29.25 -17.86 -1.65
CA ARG A 499 30.39 -16.93 -1.53
C ARG A 499 29.95 -15.46 -1.53
N ALA A 500 28.99 -15.09 -2.38
CA ALA A 500 28.44 -13.74 -2.44
C ALA A 500 27.72 -13.36 -1.14
N HIS A 501 26.90 -14.26 -0.60
CA HIS A 501 26.24 -14.11 0.69
C HIS A 501 27.24 -13.89 1.81
N ARG A 502 28.31 -14.69 1.88
CA ARG A 502 29.34 -14.53 2.92
C ARG A 502 29.97 -13.14 2.86
N ARG A 503 30.36 -12.68 1.67
CA ARG A 503 30.95 -11.33 1.46
C ARG A 503 29.96 -10.21 1.83
N MET A 504 28.69 -10.37 1.47
CA MET A 504 27.62 -9.45 1.84
C MET A 504 27.42 -9.43 3.36
N SER A 505 27.32 -10.60 4.00
CA SER A 505 27.15 -10.71 5.44
C SER A 505 28.32 -10.11 6.20
N GLU A 506 29.57 -10.32 5.76
CA GLU A 506 30.76 -9.72 6.35
C GLU A 506 30.74 -8.18 6.24
N ALA A 507 30.37 -7.63 5.07
CA ALA A 507 30.23 -6.19 4.89
C ALA A 507 29.19 -5.59 5.85
N TYR A 508 27.99 -6.16 5.90
CA TYR A 508 26.91 -5.66 6.75
C TYR A 508 27.12 -5.92 8.25
N ARG A 509 27.90 -6.95 8.63
CA ARG A 509 28.21 -7.23 10.04
C ARG A 509 29.37 -6.41 10.55
N ASN A 510 30.50 -6.37 9.84
CA ASN A 510 31.75 -5.80 10.34
C ASN A 510 31.87 -4.30 10.04
N GLU A 511 31.64 -3.89 8.79
CA GLU A 511 31.88 -2.49 8.39
C GLU A 511 30.77 -1.55 8.85
N LEU A 512 29.58 -2.07 9.10
CA LEU A 512 28.53 -1.30 9.75
C LEU A 512 28.81 -1.21 11.27
N THR A 513 29.15 -2.28 12.00
CA THR A 513 29.35 -2.16 13.46
C THR A 513 30.45 -1.18 13.87
N ASP A 514 31.48 -1.02 13.05
CA ASP A 514 32.69 -0.25 13.39
C ASP A 514 32.57 1.27 13.20
N ALA A 515 31.49 1.76 12.58
CA ALA A 515 31.28 3.19 12.34
C ALA A 515 30.41 3.89 13.43
N ARG A 516 30.59 3.53 14.70
CA ARG A 516 29.95 4.19 15.86
C ARG A 516 30.87 5.18 16.56
#